data_AF-A0A1G3PKP7-F1
#
_entry.id   AF-A0A1G3PKP7-F1
#
_cell.length_a   1.000
_cell.length_b   1.000
_cell.length_c   1.000
_cell.angle_alpha   90.00
_cell.angle_beta   90.00
_cell.angle_gamma   90.00
#
_symmetry.space_group_name_H-M   'P 1'
#
loop_
_entity.id
_entity.type
_entity.pdbx_description
1 polymer ?
#
loop_
_entity_poly.entity_id
_entity_poly.type
_entity_poly.pdbx_seq_one_letter_code
_entity_poly.pdbx_strand_id
1 'polypeptide(L)'
;MLCSKIKLLLNKYIDFEITAPEIQNLLKAHLARCSSCRKYYKSLRSLKNILAAYENISAGADLEKKILDQTINRKSQFSGQQMLFPHYHFFSGALAAVALIALLYSISLFKIEQSPIDEYLLGKAITENADLFNNDKKNIIASAFY
;
A
#
# COMPACT_ATOMS: atom_id res chain seq x y z
N MET A 1 -24.11 4.74 -19.63
CA MET A 1 -23.51 5.53 -18.53
C MET A 1 -24.49 6.55 -18.01
N LEU A 2 -24.50 6.78 -16.70
CA LEU A 2 -25.37 7.75 -16.04
C LEU A 2 -24.94 9.19 -16.35
N CYS A 3 -25.90 10.06 -16.64
CA CYS A 3 -25.64 11.47 -16.98
C CYS A 3 -24.90 12.21 -15.85
N SER A 4 -25.17 11.87 -14.58
CA SER A 4 -24.48 12.43 -13.42
C SER A 4 -22.96 12.22 -13.48
N LYS A 5 -22.52 11.00 -13.79
CA LYS A 5 -21.10 10.65 -13.93
C LYS A 5 -20.45 11.40 -15.11
N ILE A 6 -21.17 11.53 -16.22
CA ILE A 6 -20.68 12.29 -17.38
C ILE A 6 -20.52 13.77 -17.04
N LYS A 7 -21.47 14.39 -16.34
CA LYS A 7 -21.36 15.79 -15.92
C LYS A 7 -20.10 16.04 -15.08
N LEU A 8 -19.80 15.13 -14.13
CA LEU A 8 -18.57 15.20 -13.33
C LEU A 8 -17.31 15.10 -14.20
N LEU A 9 -17.29 14.18 -15.17
CA LEU A 9 -16.19 14.08 -16.12
C LEU A 9 -16.07 15.31 -17.04
N LEU A 10 -17.18 15.94 -17.41
CA LEU A 10 -17.17 17.15 -18.25
C LEU A 10 -16.56 18.36 -17.53
N ASN A 11 -16.73 18.48 -16.21
CA ASN A 11 -16.04 19.52 -15.43
C ASN A 11 -14.52 19.32 -15.52
N LYS A 12 -14.04 18.12 -15.14
CA LYS A 12 -12.62 17.74 -15.24
C LYS A 12 -12.06 17.91 -16.65
N TYR A 13 -12.86 17.57 -17.66
CA TYR A 13 -12.47 17.72 -19.07
C TYR A 13 -12.24 19.18 -19.45
N ILE A 14 -13.06 20.10 -18.96
CA ILE A 14 -12.95 21.54 -19.25
C ILE A 14 -11.72 22.16 -18.58
N ASP A 15 -11.29 21.61 -17.45
CA ASP A 15 -10.10 22.04 -16.71
C ASP A 15 -8.81 21.33 -17.17
N PHE A 16 -8.89 20.57 -18.27
CA PHE A 16 -7.78 19.80 -18.84
C PHE A 16 -7.21 18.70 -17.91
N GLU A 17 -7.97 18.24 -16.93
CA GLU A 17 -7.57 17.18 -15.99
C GLU A 17 -7.73 15.76 -16.56
N ILE A 18 -8.30 15.61 -17.77
CA ILE A 18 -8.49 14.31 -18.43
C ILE A 18 -7.51 14.16 -19.60
N THR A 19 -6.46 13.37 -19.36
CA THR A 19 -5.44 13.03 -20.37
C THR A 19 -5.71 11.70 -21.09
N ALA A 20 -6.43 10.78 -20.44
CA ALA A 20 -6.70 9.45 -20.99
C ALA A 20 -7.64 9.51 -22.22
N PRO A 21 -7.20 9.06 -23.41
CA PRO A 21 -7.97 9.18 -24.66
C PRO A 21 -9.25 8.35 -24.65
N GLU A 22 -9.29 7.23 -23.92
CA GLU A 22 -10.47 6.38 -23.78
C GLU A 22 -11.62 7.15 -23.13
N ILE A 23 -11.31 7.94 -22.10
CA ILE A 23 -12.29 8.76 -21.37
C ILE A 23 -12.80 9.89 -22.28
N GLN A 24 -11.93 10.52 -23.06
CA GLN A 24 -12.34 11.55 -24.02
C GLN A 24 -13.25 10.99 -25.12
N ASN A 25 -12.94 9.82 -25.66
CA ASN A 25 -13.77 9.14 -26.66
C ASN A 25 -15.13 8.76 -26.09
N LEU A 26 -15.16 8.28 -24.85
CA LEU A 26 -16.41 8.00 -24.14
C LEU A 26 -17.27 9.25 -23.95
N LEU A 27 -16.67 10.37 -23.54
CA LEU A 27 -17.37 11.65 -23.43
C LEU A 27 -17.97 12.07 -24.78
N LYS A 28 -17.20 12.01 -25.86
CA LYS A 28 -17.68 12.31 -27.23
C LYS A 28 -18.85 11.43 -27.63
N ALA A 29 -18.75 10.11 -27.40
CA ALA A 29 -19.81 9.16 -27.71
C ALA A 29 -21.09 9.45 -26.91
N HIS A 30 -20.97 9.82 -25.64
CA HIS A 30 -22.13 10.19 -24.83
C HIS A 30 -22.76 11.50 -25.28
N LEU A 31 -21.95 12.54 -25.55
CA LEU A 31 -22.43 13.83 -26.03
C LEU A 31 -23.14 13.72 -27.38
N ALA A 32 -22.74 12.77 -28.24
CA ALA A 32 -23.41 12.49 -29.51
C ALA A 32 -24.85 11.97 -29.33
N ARG A 33 -25.13 11.25 -28.23
CA ARG A 33 -26.42 10.60 -27.98
C ARG A 33 -27.30 11.32 -26.95
N CYS A 34 -26.70 12.12 -26.06
CA CYS A 34 -27.41 12.76 -24.96
C CYS A 34 -27.50 14.29 -25.13
N SER A 35 -28.70 14.79 -25.40
CA SER A 35 -28.95 16.23 -25.60
C SER A 35 -28.78 17.05 -24.31
N SER A 36 -29.15 16.50 -23.15
CA SER A 36 -29.03 17.21 -21.85
C SER A 36 -27.58 17.42 -21.45
N CYS A 37 -26.72 16.41 -21.59
CA CYS A 37 -25.28 16.53 -21.34
C CYS A 37 -24.60 17.46 -22.35
N ARG A 38 -25.09 17.51 -23.59
CA ARG A 38 -24.59 18.46 -24.60
C ARG A 38 -24.93 19.91 -24.25
N LYS A 39 -26.14 20.18 -23.76
CA LYS A 39 -26.53 21.50 -23.24
C LYS A 39 -25.65 21.90 -22.06
N TYR A 40 -25.47 21.00 -21.10
CA TYR A 40 -24.60 21.23 -19.94
C TYR A 40 -23.16 21.56 -20.34
N TYR A 41 -22.57 20.79 -21.26
CA TYR A 41 -21.22 21.07 -21.76
C TYR A 41 -21.11 22.44 -22.44
N LYS A 42 -22.10 22.84 -23.24
CA LYS A 42 -22.16 24.18 -23.83
C LYS A 42 -22.20 25.27 -22.77
N SER A 43 -23.01 25.10 -21.71
CA SER A 43 -23.09 26.04 -20.60
C SER A 43 -21.75 26.20 -19.88
N LEU A 44 -21.06 25.09 -19.58
CA LEU A 44 -19.73 25.14 -18.95
C LEU A 44 -18.70 25.85 -19.84
N ARG A 45 -18.70 25.57 -21.15
CA ARG A 45 -17.79 26.26 -22.09
C ARG A 45 -18.09 27.76 -22.17
N SER A 46 -19.38 28.13 -22.17
CA SER A 46 -19.78 29.54 -22.14
C SER A 46 -19.29 30.23 -20.87
N LEU A 47 -19.43 29.59 -19.72
CA LEU A 47 -18.92 30.10 -18.45
C LEU A 47 -17.41 30.31 -18.50
N LYS A 48 -16.65 29.32 -18.97
CA LYS A 48 -15.19 29.42 -19.12
C LYS A 48 -14.79 30.59 -20.03
N ASN A 49 -15.50 30.80 -21.12
CA ASN A 49 -15.24 31.91 -22.04
C ASN A 49 -15.53 33.27 -21.40
N ILE A 50 -16.61 33.39 -20.62
CA ILE A 50 -16.93 34.62 -19.88
C ILE A 50 -15.84 34.93 -18.86
N LEU A 51 -15.39 33.91 -18.11
CA LEU A 51 -14.31 34.06 -17.14
C LEU A 51 -12.98 34.42 -17.81
N ALA A 52 -12.69 33.86 -18.99
CA ALA A 52 -11.50 34.18 -19.76
C ALA A 52 -11.55 35.57 -20.41
N ALA A 53 -12.75 36.08 -20.70
CA ALA A 53 -12.97 37.43 -21.21
C ALA A 53 -12.98 38.49 -20.11
N TYR A 54 -13.07 38.08 -18.84
CA TYR A 54 -12.91 38.98 -17.71
C TYR A 54 -11.51 39.57 -17.73
N GLU A 55 -11.42 40.86 -17.41
CA GLU A 55 -10.26 41.72 -17.62
C GLU A 55 -8.96 41.00 -17.24
N ASN A 56 -8.09 40.83 -18.22
CA ASN A 56 -6.82 40.16 -18.02
C ASN A 56 -5.98 41.09 -17.15
N ILE A 57 -5.93 40.81 -15.85
CA ILE A 57 -5.17 41.60 -14.88
C ILE A 57 -3.72 41.56 -15.36
N SER A 58 -3.28 42.65 -15.97
CA SER A 58 -1.89 42.82 -16.36
C SER A 58 -1.07 42.73 -15.08
N ALA A 59 -0.18 41.74 -15.02
CA ALA A 59 0.82 41.68 -13.97
C ALA A 59 1.54 43.02 -13.95
N GLY A 60 1.47 43.74 -12.82
CA GLY A 60 2.17 45.01 -12.68
C GLY A 60 3.66 44.83 -13.01
N ALA A 61 4.28 45.84 -13.60
CA ALA A 61 5.69 45.77 -14.06
C ALA A 61 6.68 45.28 -12.99
N ASP A 62 6.34 45.47 -11.70
CA ASP A 62 7.15 45.04 -10.56
C ASP A 62 6.92 43.58 -10.13
N LEU A 63 5.89 42.89 -10.65
CA LEU A 63 5.57 41.51 -10.23
C LEU A 63 6.71 40.56 -10.62
N GLU A 64 7.20 40.68 -11.85
CA GLU A 64 8.31 39.86 -12.35
C GLU A 64 9.57 40.07 -11.51
N LYS A 65 9.89 41.34 -11.22
CA LYS A 65 11.02 41.70 -10.37
C LYS A 65 10.88 41.15 -8.95
N LYS A 66 9.68 41.26 -8.34
CA LYS A 66 9.41 40.69 -7.01
C LYS A 66 9.52 39.16 -6.98
N ILE A 67 9.06 38.47 -8.02
CA ILE A 67 9.18 37.02 -8.13
C ILE A 67 10.66 36.63 -8.26
N LEU A 68 11.41 37.31 -9.13
CA LEU A 68 12.85 37.08 -9.32
C LEU A 68 13.61 37.31 -8.01
N ASP A 69 13.38 38.44 -7.35
CA ASP A 69 14.04 38.79 -6.08
C ASP A 69 13.73 37.75 -4.99
N GLN A 70 12.49 37.27 -4.88
CA GLN A 70 12.13 36.26 -3.88
C GLN A 70 12.66 34.86 -4.20
N THR A 71 12.82 34.50 -5.47
CA THR A 71 13.26 33.16 -5.87
C THR A 71 14.78 33.05 -5.86
N ILE A 72 15.48 34.10 -6.30
CA ILE A 72 16.95 34.13 -6.36
C ILE A 72 17.53 34.40 -4.97
N ASN A 73 17.03 35.40 -4.23
CA ASN A 73 17.61 35.76 -2.93
C ASN A 73 17.25 34.78 -1.80
N ARG A 74 16.20 33.95 -1.94
CA ARG A 74 15.94 32.85 -0.97
C ARG A 74 16.95 31.72 -1.08
N LYS A 75 17.55 31.48 -2.26
CA LYS A 75 18.54 30.40 -2.42
C LYS A 75 19.87 30.70 -1.75
N SER A 76 20.22 31.97 -1.52
CA SER A 76 21.48 32.34 -0.85
C SER A 76 21.40 32.36 0.68
N GLN A 77 20.22 32.21 1.28
CA GLN A 77 20.04 32.25 2.73
C GLN A 77 20.14 30.87 3.41
N PHE A 78 20.16 29.79 2.63
CA PHE A 78 20.53 28.46 3.12
C PHE A 78 22.06 28.31 3.07
N SER A 79 22.75 29.07 3.91
CA SER A 79 24.19 28.89 4.15
C SER A 79 24.43 27.44 4.58
N GLY A 80 25.14 26.68 3.75
CA GLY A 80 25.42 25.26 3.90
C GLY A 80 26.35 24.89 5.07
N GLN A 81 26.10 25.40 6.27
CA GLN A 81 26.88 25.11 7.47
C GLN A 81 26.09 24.51 8.64
N GLN A 82 24.77 24.32 8.54
CA GLN A 82 23.97 23.79 9.67
C GLN A 82 23.35 22.41 9.44
N MET A 83 23.66 21.72 8.35
CA MET A 83 22.89 20.54 7.95
C MET A 83 23.67 19.22 7.92
N LEU A 84 24.63 19.02 8.83
CA LEU A 84 25.29 17.71 8.90
C LEU A 84 25.08 16.85 10.13
N PHE A 85 24.77 17.32 11.36
CA PHE A 85 24.60 16.35 12.47
C PHE A 85 23.70 16.78 13.65
N PRO A 86 22.36 16.62 13.59
CA PRO A 86 21.53 16.60 14.81
C PRO A 86 20.89 15.23 15.10
N HIS A 87 21.11 14.18 14.30
CA HIS A 87 20.37 12.90 14.44
C HIS A 87 21.18 11.69 14.97
N TYR A 88 22.46 11.83 15.29
CA TYR A 88 23.26 10.71 15.82
C TYR A 88 22.83 10.25 17.24
N HIS A 89 22.18 11.10 18.03
CA HIS A 89 21.71 10.72 19.36
C HIS A 89 20.37 9.97 19.39
N PHE A 90 19.57 10.02 18.31
CA PHE A 90 18.28 9.33 18.26
C PHE A 90 18.41 7.86 17.78
N PHE A 91 19.46 7.54 17.02
CA PHE A 91 19.65 6.20 16.45
C PHE A 91 20.39 5.20 17.34
N SER A 92 21.05 5.62 18.43
CA SER A 92 21.81 4.68 19.28
C SER A 92 20.91 3.71 20.05
N GLY A 93 19.72 4.15 20.47
CA GLY A 93 18.77 3.30 21.19
C GLY A 93 18.11 2.22 20.31
N ALA A 94 17.82 2.54 19.05
CA ALA A 94 17.15 1.62 18.13
C ALA A 94 18.05 0.40 17.79
N LEU A 95 19.36 0.63 17.64
CA LEU A 95 20.29 -0.44 17.29
C LEU A 95 20.44 -1.48 18.42
N ALA A 96 20.45 -1.03 19.68
CA ALA A 96 20.48 -1.90 20.85
C ALA A 96 19.22 -2.75 21.00
N ALA A 97 18.04 -2.17 20.72
CA ALA A 97 16.76 -2.87 20.78
C ALA A 97 16.68 -3.99 19.72
N VAL A 98 17.13 -3.73 18.49
CA VAL A 98 17.16 -4.74 17.41
C VAL A 98 18.09 -5.91 17.77
N ALA A 99 19.26 -5.63 18.36
CA ALA A 99 20.19 -6.67 18.80
C ALA A 99 19.59 -7.57 19.90
N LEU A 100 18.88 -6.98 20.87
CA LEU A 100 18.21 -7.73 21.93
C LEU A 100 17.07 -8.61 21.39
N ILE A 101 16.26 -8.10 20.45
CA ILE A 101 15.19 -8.87 19.83
C ILE A 101 15.77 -10.05 19.04
N ALA A 102 16.84 -9.83 18.26
CA ALA A 102 17.51 -10.90 17.53
C ALA A 102 18.08 -12.00 18.45
N LEU A 103 18.65 -11.60 19.59
CA LEU A 103 19.20 -12.53 20.59
C LEU A 103 18.10 -13.33 21.30
N LEU A 104 16.96 -12.72 21.61
CA LEU A 104 15.81 -13.45 22.17
C LEU A 104 15.20 -14.44 21.15
N TYR A 105 15.20 -14.07 19.88
CA TYR A 105 14.70 -14.93 18.80
C TYR A 105 15.60 -16.15 18.58
N SER A 106 16.92 -15.99 18.65
CA SER A 106 17.85 -17.11 18.48
C SER A 106 17.76 -18.14 19.62
N ILE A 107 17.55 -17.70 20.86
CA ILE A 107 17.30 -18.60 22.01
C ILE A 107 15.98 -19.37 21.82
N SER A 108 14.94 -18.72 21.31
CA SER A 108 13.63 -19.36 21.11
C SER A 108 13.67 -20.44 20.03
N LEU A 109 14.40 -20.21 18.93
CA LEU A 109 14.57 -21.22 17.88
C LEU A 109 15.37 -22.43 18.37
N PHE A 110 16.36 -22.23 19.23
CA PHE A 110 17.16 -23.33 19.79
C PHE A 110 16.34 -24.28 20.69
N LYS A 111 15.22 -23.81 21.24
CA LYS A 111 14.35 -24.60 22.13
C LYS A 111 13.40 -25.54 21.39
N ILE A 112 13.28 -25.41 20.06
CA ILE A 112 12.32 -26.20 19.25
C ILE A 112 12.91 -27.56 18.82
N GLU A 113 14.22 -27.77 18.91
CA GLU A 113 14.88 -28.96 18.36
C GLU A 113 15.18 -30.07 19.40
N GLN A 114 14.67 -29.96 20.64
CA GLN A 114 14.91 -30.97 21.69
C GLN A 114 13.65 -31.39 22.48
N SER A 115 12.61 -31.90 21.82
CA SER A 115 11.65 -32.79 22.49
C SER A 115 11.53 -34.17 21.81
N PRO A 116 12.57 -35.02 21.90
CA PRO A 116 12.52 -36.41 21.43
C PRO A 116 11.77 -37.36 22.39
N ILE A 117 11.06 -36.82 23.39
CA ILE A 117 10.43 -37.63 24.45
C ILE A 117 9.11 -38.26 23.95
N ASP A 118 8.37 -37.57 23.08
CA ASP A 118 7.04 -38.03 22.65
C ASP A 118 7.11 -39.22 21.67
N GLU A 119 8.15 -39.30 20.84
CA GLU A 119 8.36 -40.41 19.92
C GLU A 119 8.84 -41.69 20.65
N TYR A 120 9.61 -41.54 21.73
CA TYR A 120 10.03 -42.67 22.56
C TYR A 120 8.88 -43.28 23.38
N LEU A 121 7.97 -42.45 23.89
CA LEU A 121 6.81 -42.93 24.65
C LEU A 121 5.77 -43.62 23.75
N LEU A 122 5.55 -43.12 22.53
CA LEU A 122 4.65 -43.76 21.58
C LEU A 122 5.19 -45.11 21.09
N GLY A 123 6.51 -45.19 20.83
CA GLY A 123 7.16 -46.45 20.45
C GLY A 123 7.05 -47.52 21.52
N LYS A 124 7.27 -47.17 22.79
CA LYS A 124 7.19 -48.12 23.91
C LYS A 124 5.77 -48.66 24.14
N ALA A 125 4.76 -47.81 24.01
CA ALA A 125 3.36 -48.21 24.18
C ALA A 125 2.88 -49.18 23.08
N ILE A 126 3.40 -49.06 21.85
CA ILE A 126 3.07 -49.97 20.76
C ILE A 126 3.72 -51.34 20.98
N THR A 127 4.96 -51.39 21.46
CA THR A 127 5.65 -52.66 21.71
C THR A 127 5.04 -53.45 22.87
N GLU A 128 4.67 -52.80 23.98
CA GLU A 128 4.05 -53.51 25.12
C GLU A 128 2.68 -54.11 24.76
N ASN A 129 1.89 -53.44 23.90
CA ASN A 129 0.60 -53.98 23.47
C ASN A 129 0.75 -55.13 22.46
N ALA A 130 1.76 -55.11 21.59
CA ALA A 130 1.97 -56.17 20.61
C ALA A 130 2.30 -57.54 21.26
N ASP A 131 3.02 -57.54 22.38
CA ASP A 131 3.36 -58.76 23.11
C ASP A 131 2.14 -59.39 23.80
N LEU A 132 1.16 -58.59 24.22
CA LEU A 132 -0.11 -59.09 24.77
C LEU A 132 -0.94 -59.82 23.70
N PHE A 133 -1.07 -59.27 22.50
CA PHE A 133 -1.83 -59.90 21.42
C PHE A 133 -1.19 -61.19 20.89
N ASN A 134 0.15 -61.32 20.97
CA ASN A 134 0.84 -62.52 20.49
C ASN A 134 0.71 -63.70 21.48
N ASN A 135 0.62 -63.43 22.78
CA ASN A 135 0.38 -64.47 23.79
C ASN A 135 -1.04 -65.03 23.75
N ASP A 136 -2.06 -64.20 23.48
CA ASP A 136 -3.44 -64.69 23.35
C ASP A 136 -3.62 -65.60 22.13
N LYS A 137 -2.96 -65.31 20.99
CA LYS A 137 -3.01 -66.20 19.81
C LYS A 137 -2.37 -67.57 20.08
N LYS A 138 -1.29 -67.64 20.86
CA LYS A 138 -0.66 -68.92 21.20
C LYS A 138 -1.56 -69.80 22.08
N ASN A 139 -2.29 -69.20 23.02
CA ASN A 139 -3.22 -69.94 23.87
C ASN A 139 -4.43 -70.49 23.09
N ILE A 140 -4.96 -69.76 22.10
CA ILE A 140 -6.08 -70.24 21.27
C ILE A 140 -5.67 -71.44 20.40
N ILE A 141 -4.46 -71.44 19.82
CA ILE A 141 -3.99 -72.54 18.97
C ILE A 141 -3.65 -73.79 19.81
N ALA A 142 -3.14 -73.63 21.04
CA ALA A 142 -2.86 -74.75 21.93
C ALA A 142 -4.14 -75.47 22.41
N SER A 143 -5.27 -74.77 22.52
CA SER A 143 -6.57 -75.37 22.89
C SER A 143 -7.30 -76.09 21.74
N ALA A 144 -6.82 -76.02 20.51
CA ALA A 144 -7.48 -76.60 19.33
C ALA A 144 -6.94 -78.00 18.92
N PHE A 145 -5.92 -78.53 19.61
CA PHE A 145 -5.28 -79.81 19.30
C PHE A 145 -5.30 -80.83 20.46
N TYR A 146 -6.16 -80.62 21.46
CA TYR A 146 -6.50 -81.60 22.50
C TYR A 146 -7.98 -82.00 22.43
#